data_AF-A0A6V8LV11-F1
#
_entry.id   AF-A0A6V8LV11-F1
#
_cell.length_a   1.000
_cell.length_b   1.000
_cell.length_c   1.000
_cell.angle_alpha   90.00
_cell.angle_beta   90.00
_cell.angle_gamma   90.00
#
_symmetry.space_group_name_H-M   'P 1'
#
loop_
_entity.id
_entity.type
_entity.pdbx_description
1 polymer ?
#
loop_
_entity_poly.entity_id
_entity_poly.type
_entity_poly.pdbx_seq_one_letter_code
_entity_poly.pdbx_strand_id
1 'polypeptide(L)'
;MSGTTVTGTLKYGHVDAEGVRHAEFEMRAPTLGDMEWAVEQAPDGACPAKLARFIWSRALVRLGSLPPEKITPELLEGLHYAEYSVLDDAEKELAGKLAPASAS
;
A
#
# COMPACT_ATOMS: atom_id res chain seq x y z
N MET A 1 8.58 -1.92 -16.99
CA MET A 1 9.77 -1.68 -16.16
C MET A 1 9.57 -2.44 -14.88
N SER A 2 10.41 -3.41 -14.55
CA SER A 2 10.33 -4.08 -13.24
C SER A 2 10.89 -3.12 -12.19
N GLY A 3 10.03 -2.31 -11.60
CA GLY A 3 10.40 -1.38 -10.54
C GLY A 3 10.73 -2.12 -9.24
N THR A 4 11.50 -1.48 -8.36
CA THR A 4 11.79 -1.98 -7.01
C THR A 4 10.51 -2.27 -6.25
N THR A 5 10.40 -3.49 -5.69
CA THR A 5 9.32 -3.89 -4.78
C THR A 5 9.85 -4.32 -3.41
N VAL A 6 8.94 -4.36 -2.44
CA VAL A 6 9.12 -4.95 -1.12
C VAL A 6 7.99 -5.94 -0.86
N THR A 7 8.28 -6.97 -0.08
CA THR A 7 7.26 -7.91 0.38
C THR A 7 7.12 -7.79 1.89
N GLY A 8 5.94 -8.07 2.40
CA GLY A 8 5.66 -8.00 3.83
C GLY A 8 4.44 -8.82 4.20
N THR A 9 4.07 -8.76 5.48
CA THR A 9 2.88 -9.45 6.00
C THR A 9 2.15 -8.53 6.97
N LEU A 10 0.87 -8.29 6.69
CA LEU A 10 -0.05 -7.62 7.61
C LEU A 10 -0.21 -8.45 8.90
N LYS A 11 -0.32 -7.78 10.05
CA LYS A 11 -0.44 -8.42 11.36
C LYS A 11 -1.71 -9.25 11.48
N TYR A 12 -2.84 -8.67 11.10
CA TYR A 12 -4.18 -9.26 11.12
C TYR A 12 -4.69 -9.58 9.72
N GLY A 13 -4.36 -8.73 8.73
CA GLY A 13 -4.80 -8.92 7.34
C GLY A 13 -6.28 -8.64 7.11
N HIS A 14 -6.73 -8.88 5.88
CA HIS A 14 -8.13 -8.83 5.48
C HIS A 14 -8.70 -10.24 5.41
N VAL A 15 -9.92 -10.47 5.90
CA VAL A 15 -10.64 -11.73 5.74
C VAL A 15 -11.80 -11.49 4.77
N ASP A 16 -11.82 -12.24 3.66
CA ASP A 16 -12.88 -12.13 2.65
C ASP A 16 -14.18 -12.83 3.09
N ALA A 17 -15.20 -12.78 2.22
CA ALA A 17 -16.50 -13.36 2.52
C ALA A 17 -16.46 -14.90 2.61
N GLU A 18 -15.46 -15.51 1.98
CA GLU A 18 -15.17 -16.94 1.97
C GLU A 18 -14.34 -17.38 3.19
N GLY A 19 -13.90 -16.44 4.03
CA GLY A 19 -13.11 -16.70 5.24
C GLY A 19 -11.61 -16.84 4.97
N VAL A 20 -11.14 -16.50 3.77
CA VAL A 20 -9.72 -16.52 3.41
C VAL A 20 -9.04 -15.27 3.97
N ARG A 21 -7.94 -15.48 4.71
CA ARG A 21 -7.11 -14.39 5.23
C ARG A 21 -6.06 -13.97 4.21
N HIS A 22 -6.15 -12.75 3.73
CA HIS A 22 -5.15 -12.09 2.90
C HIS A 22 -4.26 -11.17 3.75
N ALA A 23 -2.99 -11.54 3.90
CA ALA A 23 -2.06 -10.79 4.76
C ALA A 23 -0.68 -10.59 4.14
N GLU A 24 -0.18 -11.57 3.39
CA GLU A 24 1.08 -11.38 2.66
C GLU A 24 0.88 -10.35 1.56
N PHE A 25 1.82 -9.44 1.36
CA PHE A 25 1.70 -8.43 0.32
C PHE A 25 3.00 -8.21 -0.45
N GLU A 26 2.85 -7.59 -1.61
CA GLU A 26 3.94 -6.99 -2.35
C GLU A 26 3.56 -5.55 -2.72
N MET A 27 4.49 -4.63 -2.47
CA MET A 27 4.32 -3.20 -2.72
C MET A 27 5.44 -2.70 -3.63
N ARG A 28 5.08 -1.95 -4.67
CA ARG A 28 6.04 -1.15 -5.46
C ARG A 28 6.18 0.24 -4.86
N ALA A 29 7.27 0.94 -5.18
CA ALA A 29 7.38 2.36 -4.86
C ALA A 29 6.16 3.14 -5.42
N PRO A 30 5.46 3.94 -4.58
CA PRO A 30 4.47 4.89 -5.07
C PRO A 30 5.08 5.89 -6.06
N THR A 31 4.26 6.34 -7.01
CA THR A 31 4.64 7.34 -8.02
C THR A 31 3.90 8.65 -7.78
N LEU A 32 4.36 9.74 -8.42
CA LEU A 32 3.63 11.01 -8.41
C LEU A 32 2.19 10.84 -8.92
N GLY A 33 1.98 10.03 -9.95
CA GLY A 33 0.64 9.75 -10.47
C GLY A 33 -0.27 8.98 -9.51
N ASP A 34 0.27 8.24 -8.53
CA ASP A 34 -0.53 7.65 -7.46
C ASP A 34 -0.97 8.70 -6.43
N MET A 35 -0.09 9.66 -6.12
CA MET A 35 -0.40 10.79 -5.25
C MET A 35 -1.42 11.75 -5.87
N GLU A 36 -1.22 12.13 -7.14
CA GLU A 36 -2.15 12.96 -7.90
C GLU A 36 -3.54 12.32 -7.94
N TRP A 37 -3.60 11.02 -8.30
CA TRP A 37 -4.85 10.27 -8.27
C TRP A 37 -5.46 10.21 -6.87
N ALA A 38 -4.66 10.02 -5.82
CA ALA A 38 -5.17 9.99 -4.45
C ALA A 38 -5.80 11.33 -4.05
N VAL A 39 -5.20 12.46 -4.42
CA VAL A 39 -5.75 13.79 -4.17
C VAL A 39 -7.05 14.02 -4.95
N GLU A 40 -7.13 13.56 -6.19
CA GLU A 40 -8.33 13.71 -7.03
C GLU A 40 -9.50 12.83 -6.59
N GLN A 41 -9.22 11.63 -6.07
CA GLN A 41 -10.25 10.64 -5.72
C GLN A 41 -10.64 10.66 -4.25
N ALA A 42 -9.76 11.12 -3.35
CA ALA A 42 -10.08 11.16 -1.94
C ALA A 42 -11.12 12.28 -1.66
N PRO A 43 -12.00 12.11 -0.66
CA PRO A 43 -12.95 13.15 -0.27
C PRO A 43 -12.25 14.46 0.15
N ASP A 44 -12.91 15.60 -0.11
CA ASP A 44 -12.44 16.92 0.31
C ASP A 44 -12.03 16.93 1.79
N GLY A 45 -10.85 17.49 2.07
CA GLY A 45 -10.29 17.54 3.42
C GLY A 45 -9.73 16.21 3.93
N ALA A 46 -9.46 15.23 3.05
CA ALA A 46 -8.80 13.99 3.42
C ALA A 46 -7.49 14.25 4.19
N CYS A 47 -7.36 13.64 5.37
CA CYS A 47 -6.14 13.71 6.16
C CYS A 47 -5.01 12.90 5.48
N PRO A 48 -3.74 13.13 5.86
CA PRO A 48 -2.60 12.43 5.27
C PRO A 48 -2.71 10.91 5.32
N ALA A 49 -3.24 10.35 6.42
CA ALA A 49 -3.42 8.90 6.54
C ALA A 49 -4.45 8.34 5.54
N LYS A 50 -5.49 9.12 5.21
CA LYS A 50 -6.46 8.73 4.18
C LYS A 50 -5.83 8.81 2.79
N LEU A 51 -5.05 9.84 2.49
CA LEU A 51 -4.32 9.94 1.22
C LEU A 51 -3.32 8.78 1.06
N ALA A 52 -2.56 8.45 2.09
CA ALA A 52 -1.64 7.30 2.09
C ALA A 52 -2.37 6.00 1.74
N ARG A 53 -3.57 5.76 2.31
CA ARG A 53 -4.39 4.60 1.96
C ARG A 53 -4.77 4.54 0.47
N PHE A 54 -5.13 5.67 -0.13
CA PHE A 54 -5.45 5.75 -1.56
C PHE A 54 -4.20 5.50 -2.43
N ILE A 55 -3.04 5.99 -2.00
CA ILE A 55 -1.77 5.71 -2.67
C ILE A 55 -1.45 4.22 -2.60
N TRP A 56 -1.54 3.62 -1.40
CA TRP A 56 -1.25 2.21 -1.18
C TRP A 56 -2.17 1.28 -1.96
N SER A 57 -3.44 1.65 -2.18
CA SER A 57 -4.35 0.84 -3.00
C SER A 57 -3.86 0.69 -4.45
N ARG A 58 -3.06 1.62 -4.96
CA ARG A 58 -2.43 1.53 -6.29
C ARG A 58 -0.99 0.99 -6.25
N ALA A 59 -0.30 1.14 -5.12
CA ALA A 59 1.07 0.71 -4.94
C ALA A 59 1.20 -0.76 -4.51
N LEU A 60 0.18 -1.33 -3.86
CA LEU A 60 0.09 -2.75 -3.58
C LEU A 60 -0.21 -3.50 -4.89
N VAL A 61 0.74 -4.33 -5.33
CA VAL A 61 0.58 -5.18 -6.52
C VAL A 61 0.08 -6.58 -6.18
N ARG A 62 0.05 -6.92 -4.88
CA ARG A 62 -0.53 -8.16 -4.36
C ARG A 62 -0.91 -8.01 -2.89
N LEU A 63 -2.05 -8.58 -2.51
CA LEU A 63 -2.44 -8.80 -1.10
C LEU A 63 -3.10 -10.18 -0.98
N GLY A 64 -2.37 -11.14 -0.43
CA GLY A 64 -2.73 -12.56 -0.42
C GLY A 64 -2.88 -13.08 -1.85
N SER A 65 -4.08 -13.55 -2.16
CA SER A 65 -4.52 -13.99 -3.48
C SER A 65 -5.44 -12.98 -4.18
N LEU A 66 -5.62 -11.79 -3.61
CA LEU A 66 -6.40 -10.73 -4.26
C LEU A 66 -5.62 -10.20 -5.47
N PRO A 67 -6.27 -10.07 -6.64
CA PRO A 67 -5.67 -9.39 -7.77
C PRO A 67 -5.64 -7.87 -7.52
N PRO A 68 -4.73 -7.11 -8.16
CA PRO A 68 -4.53 -5.68 -7.91
C PRO A 68 -5.81 -4.84 -7.94
N GLU A 69 -6.70 -5.10 -8.88
CA GLU A 69 -7.97 -4.39 -9.06
C GLU A 69 -8.97 -4.57 -7.89
N LYS A 70 -8.73 -5.53 -7.01
CA LYS A 70 -9.52 -5.75 -5.79
C LYS A 70 -8.92 -5.07 -4.56
N ILE A 71 -7.69 -4.57 -4.64
CA ILE A 71 -7.02 -3.86 -3.54
C ILE A 71 -7.46 -2.39 -3.60
N THR A 72 -8.71 -2.10 -3.22
CA THR A 72 -9.27 -0.75 -3.29
C THR A 72 -9.02 0.04 -2.00
N PRO A 73 -9.13 1.39 -2.02
CA PRO A 73 -9.07 2.17 -0.79
C PRO A 73 -10.08 1.66 0.25
N GLU A 74 -11.31 1.32 -0.14
CA GLU A 74 -12.38 0.86 0.75
C GLU A 74 -12.04 -0.49 1.40
N LEU A 75 -11.40 -1.40 0.67
CA LEU A 75 -10.88 -2.64 1.25
C LEU A 75 -9.84 -2.33 2.33
N LEU A 76 -8.89 -1.44 2.01
CA LEU A 76 -7.83 -1.04 2.94
C LEU A 76 -8.37 -0.25 4.15
N GLU A 77 -9.54 0.39 4.03
CA GLU A 77 -10.21 1.09 5.14
C GLU A 77 -10.64 0.13 6.24
N GLY A 78 -11.01 -1.11 5.86
CA GLY A 78 -11.41 -2.16 6.79
C GLY A 78 -10.25 -2.85 7.50
N LEU A 79 -9.00 -2.53 7.19
CA LEU A 79 -7.85 -3.10 7.88
C LEU A 79 -7.77 -2.60 9.32
N HIS A 80 -7.24 -3.46 10.19
CA HIS A 80 -6.98 -3.06 11.58
C HIS A 80 -5.98 -1.89 11.63
N TYR A 81 -6.19 -0.92 12.54
CA TYR A 81 -5.37 0.29 12.66
C TYR A 81 -3.84 0.01 12.70
N ALA A 82 -3.44 -1.08 13.36
CA ALA A 82 -2.05 -1.50 13.48
C ALA A 82 -1.36 -1.87 12.14
N GLU A 83 -2.12 -2.03 11.05
CA GLU A 83 -1.59 -2.25 9.70
C GLU A 83 -1.01 -0.98 9.08
N TYR A 84 -1.42 0.20 9.53
CA TYR A 84 -0.88 1.45 9.00
C TYR A 84 0.64 1.49 9.11
N SER A 85 1.18 1.13 10.28
CA SER A 85 2.64 1.11 10.49
C SER A 85 3.33 0.10 9.59
N VAL A 86 2.68 -1.03 9.28
CA VAL A 86 3.27 -2.09 8.43
C VAL A 86 3.43 -1.59 6.99
N LEU A 87 2.41 -0.91 6.47
CA LEU A 87 2.44 -0.36 5.11
C LEU A 87 3.35 0.87 5.00
N ASP A 88 3.33 1.74 6.01
CA ASP A 88 4.22 2.90 6.11
C ASP A 88 5.71 2.50 6.19
N ASP A 89 6.04 1.47 6.97
CA ASP A 89 7.40 0.93 7.05
C ASP A 89 7.85 0.31 5.72
N ALA A 90 6.95 -0.37 5.00
CA ALA A 90 7.23 -0.90 3.66
C ALA A 90 7.50 0.21 2.63
N GLU A 91 6.73 1.30 2.66
CA GLU A 91 6.97 2.47 1.82
C GLU A 91 8.32 3.13 2.14
N LYS A 92 8.66 3.28 3.42
CA LYS A 92 9.98 3.79 3.86
C LYS A 92 11.13 2.91 3.39
N GLU A 93 10.97 1.58 3.44
CA GLU A 93 11.96 0.65 2.91
C GLU A 93 12.16 0.84 1.40
N LEU A 94 11.07 1.00 0.64
CA LEU A 94 11.12 1.30 -0.79
C LEU A 94 11.88 2.61 -1.05
N ALA A 95 11.59 3.67 -0.31
CA ALA A 95 12.29 4.93 -0.41
C ALA A 95 13.80 4.77 -0.12
N GLY A 96 14.16 3.99 0.90
CA GLY A 96 15.54 3.65 1.22
C GLY A 96 16.26 2.90 0.09
N LYS A 97 15.57 2.00 -0.63
CA LYS A 97 16.11 1.29 -1.79
C LYS A 97 16.29 2.17 -3.03
N LEU A 98 15.53 3.25 -3.15
CA LEU A 98 15.64 4.23 -4.24
C LEU A 98 16.66 5.32 -3.95
N ALA A 99 17.06 5.49 -2.69
CA ALA A 99 18.08 6.45 -2.33
C ALA A 99 19.36 6.14 -3.11
N PRO A 100 19.99 7.14 -3.76
CA PRO A 100 21.25 6.92 -4.44
C PRO A 100 22.24 6.33 -3.44
N ALA A 101 22.89 5.22 -3.81
CA ALA A 101 24.01 4.70 -3.04
C ALA A 101 24.98 5.87 -2.89
N SER A 102 25.13 6.38 -1.66
CA SER A 102 25.98 7.53 -1.42
C SER A 102 27.36 7.16 -1.94
N ALA A 103 27.87 7.93 -2.90
CA ALA A 103 29.23 7.81 -3.39
C ALA A 103 30.14 7.82 -2.16
N SER A 104 30.72 6.64 -1.89
CA SER A 104 31.75 6.46 -0.86
C SER A 104 33.09 6.87 -1.43
#